data_AF-A0A425BZY8-F1
#
_entry.id   AF-A0A425BZY8-F1
#
_cell.length_a   1.000
_cell.length_b   1.000
_cell.length_c   1.000
_cell.angle_alpha   90.00
_cell.angle_beta   90.00
_cell.angle_gamma   90.00
#
_symmetry.space_group_name_H-M   'P 1'
#
loop_
_entity.id
_entity.type
_entity.pdbx_description
1 polymer ?
#
loop_
_entity_poly.entity_id
_entity_poly.type
_entity_poly.pdbx_seq_one_letter_code
_entity_poly.pdbx_strand_id
1 'polypeptide(L)'
;MTADDNDGWDEWEDDASPSPPLSLTGSDNFDCIEKTQTYPAVSNLSSDDDRKWGFDLSELEHEMMNVPPITPLFSNPDAAQSNEEKLLLLYDDVPKALQIGRERMQVLQALALVTRVHVLAVRGSCTELVNHVETPLKPLKHIIKELKQLAGEWGDENQLETTLKPSERHQLEKMTDVLHASLSEENENLMQFQEVFEHVFETLPDQKLVMSTNWLNTAEMEETKTEKMSYVQQILAVSSNEAGTKSHIPTLSDAEILQDAKDIGRDELLINGIRVGGAKGYDAVVDALQRELELVLARQVGMTPEQTPMAVSNALQSVAMAVVHASNRTESGGCSYELLSKFLSNHKMNRVLLRPDSARAAPLEVYLDMGPYLKTIPGSNESIWAFGLRVKLVAVTWYLLCDAEDPTTELYEIETIFCNRLAFSVGLTPFHPLDTMRKDCGNVIVRFVRPCK
;
A
#
# COMPACT_ATOMS: atom_id res chain seq x y z
N MET A 1 57.18 -16.31 -27.45
CA MET A 1 56.87 -16.21 -28.90
C MET A 1 55.35 -16.35 -28.98
N THR A 2 54.62 -15.24 -28.84
CA THR A 2 54.14 -14.31 -29.91
C THR A 2 53.08 -14.99 -30.78
N ALA A 3 51.93 -14.43 -31.13
CA ALA A 3 51.31 -13.11 -30.96
C ALA A 3 49.78 -13.32 -31.18
N ASP A 4 48.91 -12.58 -30.50
CA ASP A 4 48.12 -11.43 -31.02
C ASP A 4 47.19 -11.71 -32.21
N ASP A 5 45.92 -11.36 -31.97
CA ASP A 5 44.93 -10.62 -32.79
C ASP A 5 43.69 -10.56 -31.87
N ASN A 6 43.38 -9.52 -31.06
CA ASN A 6 43.23 -8.08 -31.31
C ASN A 6 42.46 -7.77 -32.60
N ASP A 7 41.15 -7.49 -32.50
CA ASP A 7 40.66 -6.11 -32.45
C ASP A 7 39.14 -5.99 -32.60
N GLY A 8 38.61 -4.97 -31.93
CA GLY A 8 37.46 -4.22 -32.40
C GLY A 8 36.19 -4.42 -31.60
N TRP A 9 36.05 -3.67 -30.49
CA TRP A 9 34.94 -2.73 -30.28
C TRP A 9 35.38 -1.69 -29.23
N ASP A 10 36.07 -0.66 -29.75
CA ASP A 10 36.31 0.67 -29.17
C ASP A 10 35.03 1.24 -28.54
N GLU A 11 35.09 1.70 -27.29
CA GLU A 11 35.47 3.08 -26.93
C GLU A 11 34.39 4.09 -27.38
N TRP A 12 33.47 4.37 -26.46
CA TRP A 12 32.78 5.67 -26.38
C TRP A 12 32.71 6.06 -24.90
N GLU A 13 33.88 6.38 -24.34
CA GLU A 13 33.97 7.38 -23.29
C GLU A 13 33.89 8.74 -23.99
N ASP A 14 32.79 9.45 -23.83
CA ASP A 14 32.76 10.89 -24.08
C ASP A 14 32.76 11.61 -22.74
N ASP A 15 33.91 12.23 -22.50
CA ASP A 15 34.20 13.21 -21.47
C ASP A 15 33.14 14.33 -21.42
N ALA A 16 32.56 14.52 -20.24
CA ALA A 16 32.27 15.85 -19.74
C ALA A 16 32.86 15.97 -18.34
N SER A 17 34.06 16.55 -18.29
CA SER A 17 34.84 16.74 -17.07
C SER A 17 34.08 17.54 -15.99
N PRO A 18 34.37 17.28 -14.70
CA PRO A 18 33.73 17.92 -13.56
C PRO A 18 34.32 19.31 -13.29
N SER A 19 33.52 20.22 -12.74
CA SER A 19 34.02 21.44 -12.10
C SER A 19 33.50 21.55 -10.67
N PRO A 20 34.37 21.51 -9.65
CA PRO A 20 34.08 22.08 -8.34
C PRO A 20 35.13 23.17 -8.00
N PRO A 21 35.00 23.89 -6.87
CA PRO A 21 33.88 24.69 -6.39
C PRO A 21 34.29 26.19 -6.32
N LEU A 22 33.33 27.11 -6.25
CA LEU A 22 33.62 28.50 -5.85
C LEU A 22 33.19 28.70 -4.40
N SER A 23 34.18 28.67 -3.52
CA SER A 23 34.12 29.24 -2.18
C SER A 23 34.18 30.76 -2.27
N LEU A 24 33.23 31.44 -1.62
CA LEU A 24 33.34 32.83 -1.24
C LEU A 24 33.05 32.94 0.26
N THR A 25 34.14 33.08 1.01
CA THR A 25 34.17 33.69 2.34
C THR A 25 34.22 35.22 2.20
N GLY A 26 33.48 35.92 3.05
CA GLY A 26 33.48 37.38 3.24
C GLY A 26 32.15 37.79 3.88
N SER A 27 32.02 37.78 5.22
CA SER A 27 32.37 38.87 6.14
C SER A 27 31.76 40.21 5.72
N ASP A 28 30.65 40.62 6.35
CA ASP A 28 30.69 41.67 7.38
C ASP A 28 29.32 41.95 8.01
N ASN A 29 29.36 41.94 9.33
CA ASN A 29 28.56 42.68 10.31
C ASN A 29 27.48 43.65 9.79
N PHE A 30 26.26 43.52 10.33
CA PHE A 30 25.57 44.65 10.97
C PHE A 30 24.56 44.17 12.02
N ASP A 31 24.93 44.42 13.27
CA ASP A 31 24.14 44.89 14.41
C ASP A 31 22.65 44.52 14.56
N CYS A 32 22.41 43.74 15.61
CA CYS A 32 21.67 44.16 16.81
C CYS A 32 20.48 45.12 16.60
N ILE A 33 19.26 44.56 16.65
CA ILE A 33 18.13 45.25 17.27
C ILE A 33 17.47 44.31 18.27
N GLU A 34 17.86 44.47 19.52
CA GLU A 34 17.03 44.16 20.68
C GLU A 34 15.69 44.90 20.56
N LYS A 35 14.58 44.17 20.65
CA LYS A 35 13.31 44.72 21.16
C LYS A 35 12.73 43.77 22.20
N THR A 36 13.26 43.93 23.40
CA THR A 36 12.58 43.77 24.68
C THR A 36 11.28 44.57 24.69
N GLN A 37 10.19 43.95 25.16
CA GLN A 37 8.96 44.50 25.79
C GLN A 37 7.74 43.68 25.34
N THR A 38 6.84 43.18 26.17
CA THR A 38 6.65 43.24 27.63
C THR A 38 5.64 42.15 27.97
N TYR A 39 5.92 41.34 29.00
CA TYR A 39 4.92 40.46 29.60
C TYR A 39 3.83 41.30 30.29
N PRO A 40 2.53 40.99 30.13
CA PRO A 40 1.53 41.37 31.11
C PRO A 40 1.41 40.26 32.16
N ALA A 41 1.78 40.66 33.38
CA ALA A 41 1.26 40.26 34.69
C ALA A 41 0.55 38.90 34.83
N VAL A 42 1.22 38.04 35.60
CA VAL A 42 0.69 37.00 36.47
C VAL A 42 -0.64 37.44 37.09
N SER A 43 -1.72 36.75 36.72
CA SER A 43 -2.96 36.74 37.49
C SER A 43 -2.88 35.57 38.48
N ASN A 44 -2.72 35.90 39.76
CA ASN A 44 -2.92 34.98 40.86
C ASN A 44 -4.32 34.38 40.77
N LEU A 45 -4.40 33.07 40.57
CA LEU A 45 -5.63 32.31 40.82
C LEU A 45 -5.32 31.17 41.77
N SER A 46 -6.08 31.22 42.86
CA SER A 46 -6.13 30.36 44.01
C SER A 46 -6.34 28.89 43.66
N SER A 47 -5.82 28.04 44.54
CA SER A 47 -6.15 26.62 44.69
C SER A 47 -7.66 26.39 44.86
N ASP A 48 -8.08 25.18 44.52
CA ASP A 48 -9.44 24.62 44.48
C ASP A 48 -10.31 25.07 43.30
N ASP A 49 -10.36 24.22 42.27
CA ASP A 49 -11.64 23.69 41.81
C ASP A 49 -11.47 22.46 40.89
N ASP A 50 -12.28 21.44 41.15
CA ASP A 50 -12.50 20.23 40.35
C ASP A 50 -12.97 20.58 38.92
N ARG A 51 -12.04 20.98 38.04
CA ARG A 51 -12.35 21.29 36.65
C ARG A 51 -12.58 20.00 35.85
N LYS A 52 -13.86 19.62 35.80
CA LYS A 52 -14.50 18.89 34.70
C LYS A 52 -13.91 19.35 33.37
N TRP A 53 -13.32 18.42 32.61
CA TRP A 53 -12.99 18.64 31.20
C TRP A 53 -14.31 18.90 30.44
N GLY A 54 -14.61 20.17 30.20
CA GLY A 54 -15.68 20.62 29.31
C GLY A 54 -15.04 21.13 28.03
N PHE A 55 -15.57 20.72 26.88
CA PHE A 55 -15.24 21.37 25.61
C PHE A 55 -15.78 22.79 25.68
N ASP A 56 -14.87 23.77 25.62
CA ASP A 56 -15.26 25.16 25.50
C ASP A 56 -15.73 25.40 24.06
N LEU A 57 -17.06 25.45 23.89
CA LEU A 57 -17.71 25.69 22.60
C LEU A 57 -17.87 27.19 22.32
N SER A 58 -17.47 28.07 23.24
CA SER A 58 -17.70 29.51 23.09
C SER A 58 -16.93 30.11 21.92
N GLU A 59 -15.78 29.54 21.56
CA GLU A 59 -14.99 29.95 20.40
C GLU A 59 -15.66 29.52 19.08
N LEU A 60 -16.23 28.32 19.02
CA LEU A 60 -17.01 27.82 17.89
C LEU A 60 -18.32 28.62 17.71
N GLU A 61 -19.01 28.93 18.81
CA GLU A 61 -20.19 29.79 18.78
C GLU A 61 -19.85 31.20 18.31
N HIS A 62 -18.68 31.72 18.70
CA HIS A 62 -18.19 33.01 18.22
C HIS A 62 -17.85 32.98 16.72
N GLU A 63 -17.22 31.91 16.23
CA GLU A 63 -16.97 31.72 14.80
C GLU A 63 -18.27 31.60 13.99
N MET A 64 -19.26 30.87 14.50
CA MET A 64 -20.58 30.74 13.87
C MET A 64 -21.34 32.08 13.79
N MET A 65 -21.18 32.94 14.80
CA MET A 65 -21.77 34.30 14.81
C MET A 65 -21.10 35.24 13.81
N ASN A 66 -19.85 34.97 13.44
CA ASN A 66 -19.06 35.76 12.49
C ASN A 66 -19.17 35.24 11.05
N VAL A 67 -19.96 34.20 10.79
CA VAL A 67 -20.27 33.77 9.42
C VAL A 67 -21.08 34.88 8.75
N PRO A 68 -20.60 35.45 7.62
CA PRO A 68 -21.33 36.50 6.94
C PRO A 68 -22.74 36.00 6.57
N PRO A 69 -23.79 36.82 6.76
CA PRO A 69 -25.12 36.45 6.32
C PRO A 69 -25.06 36.10 4.84
N ILE A 70 -25.66 34.96 4.47
CA ILE A 70 -25.80 34.54 3.07
C ILE A 70 -26.55 35.65 2.35
N THR A 71 -25.81 36.52 1.66
CA THR A 71 -26.40 37.51 0.76
C THR A 71 -27.17 36.72 -0.31
N PRO A 72 -28.49 36.93 -0.47
CA PRO A 72 -29.22 36.29 -1.53
C PRO A 72 -28.56 36.68 -2.86
N LEU A 73 -28.15 35.69 -3.63
CA LEU A 73 -27.41 35.81 -4.89
C LEU A 73 -28.23 36.46 -6.04
N PHE A 74 -29.32 37.17 -5.70
CA PHE A 74 -30.37 37.60 -6.61
C PHE A 74 -30.44 39.12 -6.67
N SER A 75 -29.40 39.78 -7.16
CA SER A 75 -29.44 41.21 -7.49
C SER A 75 -28.30 41.60 -8.44
N ASN A 76 -28.25 41.00 -9.64
CA ASN A 76 -27.53 41.65 -10.74
C ASN A 76 -28.15 41.25 -12.10
N PRO A 77 -28.70 42.18 -12.90
CA PRO A 77 -29.41 41.85 -14.13
C PRO A 77 -28.51 41.66 -15.37
N ASP A 78 -27.21 41.98 -15.30
CA ASP A 78 -26.38 42.20 -16.50
C ASP A 78 -25.17 41.26 -16.65
N ALA A 79 -25.39 39.95 -16.53
CA ALA A 79 -24.41 38.97 -17.03
C ALA A 79 -25.13 37.78 -17.67
N ALA A 80 -25.33 37.88 -18.98
CA ALA A 80 -25.89 36.84 -19.84
C ALA A 80 -24.90 35.68 -20.08
N GLN A 81 -24.34 35.12 -19.00
CA GLN A 81 -23.94 33.73 -18.94
C GLN A 81 -24.88 33.10 -17.93
N SER A 82 -25.77 32.24 -18.43
CA SER A 82 -26.94 31.74 -17.73
C SER A 82 -26.59 31.27 -16.32
N ASN A 83 -27.20 31.91 -15.32
CA ASN A 83 -27.12 31.44 -13.93
C ASN A 83 -27.61 29.98 -13.78
N GLU A 84 -28.38 29.48 -14.74
CA GLU A 84 -28.81 28.08 -14.82
C GLU A 84 -27.66 27.16 -15.26
N GLU A 85 -26.75 27.59 -16.15
CA GLU A 85 -25.55 26.80 -16.50
C GLU A 85 -24.59 26.68 -15.31
N LYS A 86 -24.42 27.74 -14.51
CA LYS A 86 -23.64 27.67 -13.26
C LYS A 86 -24.29 26.77 -12.21
N LEU A 87 -25.62 26.77 -12.11
CA LEU A 87 -26.36 25.88 -11.21
C LEU A 87 -26.29 24.42 -11.67
N LEU A 88 -26.33 24.15 -12.98
CA LEU A 88 -26.15 22.80 -13.54
C LEU A 88 -24.73 22.28 -13.32
N LEU A 89 -23.71 23.12 -13.52
CA LEU A 89 -22.31 22.78 -13.19
C LEU A 89 -22.13 22.48 -11.69
N LEU A 90 -22.75 23.28 -10.81
CA LEU A 90 -22.76 23.03 -9.36
C LEU A 90 -23.52 21.74 -9.01
N TYR A 91 -24.60 21.42 -9.72
CA TYR A 91 -25.38 20.21 -9.49
C TYR A 91 -24.62 18.93 -9.86
N ASP A 92 -23.78 18.98 -10.90
CA ASP A 92 -22.91 17.87 -11.29
C ASP A 92 -21.74 17.64 -10.30
N ASP A 93 -21.32 18.69 -9.59
CA ASP A 93 -20.22 18.63 -8.62
C ASP A 93 -20.66 18.38 -7.16
N VAL A 94 -21.92 18.68 -6.81
CA VAL A 94 -22.47 18.41 -5.46
C VAL A 94 -22.37 16.93 -5.07
N PRO A 95 -22.70 15.94 -5.93
CA PRO A 95 -22.51 14.53 -5.61
C PRO A 95 -21.05 14.18 -5.29
N LYS A 96 -20.09 14.76 -6.02
CA LYS A 96 -18.65 14.53 -5.78
C LYS A 96 -18.20 15.18 -4.47
N ALA A 97 -18.61 16.41 -4.20
CA ALA A 97 -18.28 17.11 -2.97
C ALA A 97 -18.86 16.39 -1.73
N LEU A 98 -20.10 15.89 -1.81
CA LEU A 98 -20.72 15.09 -0.75
C LEU A 98 -20.01 13.74 -0.56
N GLN A 99 -19.62 13.09 -1.65
CA GLN A 99 -18.85 11.84 -1.62
C GLN A 99 -17.49 12.06 -0.93
N ILE A 100 -16.75 13.10 -1.31
CA ILE A 100 -15.47 13.47 -0.67
C ILE A 100 -15.67 13.79 0.81
N GLY A 101 -16.72 14.55 1.17
CA GLY A 101 -17.03 14.86 2.56
C GLY A 101 -17.36 13.62 3.39
N ARG A 102 -18.08 12.67 2.81
CA ARG A 102 -18.40 11.37 3.43
C ARG A 102 -17.15 10.53 3.65
N GLU A 103 -16.30 10.41 2.64
CA GLU A 103 -15.03 9.70 2.72
C GLU A 103 -14.14 10.30 3.81
N ARG A 104 -14.04 11.63 3.85
CA ARG A 104 -13.31 12.34 4.90
C ARG A 104 -13.83 12.05 6.30
N MET A 105 -15.14 12.09 6.50
CA MET A 105 -15.76 11.73 7.78
C MET A 105 -15.41 10.30 8.20
N GLN A 106 -15.46 9.34 7.29
CA GLN A 106 -15.13 7.94 7.57
C GLN A 106 -13.66 7.76 7.94
N VAL A 107 -12.76 8.46 7.24
CA VAL A 107 -11.32 8.45 7.51
C VAL A 107 -11.01 9.06 8.89
N LEU A 108 -11.63 10.19 9.23
CA LEU A 108 -11.48 10.81 10.56
C LEU A 108 -12.08 9.96 11.68
N GLN A 109 -13.23 9.33 11.43
CA GLN A 109 -13.85 8.37 12.36
C GLN A 109 -12.90 7.20 12.62
N ALA A 110 -12.31 6.63 11.57
CA ALA A 110 -11.31 5.56 11.71
C ALA A 110 -10.09 6.00 12.53
N LEU A 111 -9.53 7.18 12.26
CA LEU A 111 -8.42 7.74 13.03
C LEU A 111 -8.76 7.90 14.52
N ALA A 112 -9.95 8.43 14.82
CA ALA A 112 -10.44 8.58 16.18
C ALA A 112 -10.60 7.22 16.89
N LEU A 113 -11.11 6.20 16.18
CA LEU A 113 -11.26 4.84 16.71
C LEU A 113 -9.90 4.18 16.97
N VAL A 114 -8.94 4.28 16.05
CA VAL A 114 -7.57 3.77 16.24
C VAL A 114 -6.94 4.42 17.46
N THR A 115 -7.01 5.75 17.56
CA THR A 115 -6.48 6.51 18.71
C THR A 115 -7.14 6.06 20.01
N ARG A 116 -8.46 5.86 20.00
CA ARG A 116 -9.21 5.39 21.16
C ARG A 116 -8.78 3.98 21.59
N VAL A 117 -8.53 3.06 20.65
CA VAL A 117 -8.00 1.73 20.95
C VAL A 117 -6.66 1.84 21.68
N HIS A 118 -5.73 2.64 21.17
CA HIS A 118 -4.42 2.83 21.80
C HIS A 118 -4.55 3.39 23.22
N VAL A 119 -5.33 4.45 23.42
CA VAL A 119 -5.52 5.07 24.74
C VAL A 119 -6.11 4.07 25.74
N LEU A 120 -7.12 3.29 25.33
CA LEU A 120 -7.73 2.28 26.19
C LEU A 120 -6.76 1.14 26.52
N ALA A 121 -5.97 0.69 25.55
CA ALA A 121 -5.01 -0.40 25.74
C ALA A 121 -3.80 0.02 26.60
N VAL A 122 -3.30 1.26 26.44
CA VAL A 122 -2.29 1.84 27.33
C VAL A 122 -2.83 1.96 28.76
N ARG A 123 -4.05 2.48 28.93
CA ARG A 123 -4.69 2.58 30.26
C ARG A 123 -4.82 1.21 30.94
N GLY A 124 -5.18 0.18 30.17
CA GLY A 124 -5.26 -1.19 30.69
C GLY A 124 -3.91 -1.80 31.09
N SER A 125 -2.81 -1.28 30.52
CA SER A 125 -1.44 -1.75 30.82
C SER A 125 -0.79 -1.00 31.98
N CYS A 126 -1.30 0.18 32.36
CA CYS A 126 -0.80 0.99 33.47
C CYS A 126 -1.69 0.83 34.70
N THR A 127 -1.25 0.03 35.68
CA THR A 127 -1.98 -0.24 36.93
C THR A 127 -2.36 1.01 37.72
N GLU A 128 -1.56 2.09 37.63
CA GLU A 128 -1.80 3.38 38.29
C GLU A 128 -3.02 4.15 37.70
N LEU A 129 -3.34 3.95 36.42
CA LEU A 129 -4.45 4.63 35.71
C LEU A 129 -5.78 3.86 35.78
N VAL A 130 -5.76 2.63 36.30
CA VAL A 130 -6.93 1.75 36.44
C VAL A 130 -7.79 2.14 37.66
N ASN A 131 -7.24 2.89 38.62
CA ASN A 131 -7.88 3.19 39.91
C ASN A 131 -9.14 4.06 39.86
N HIS A 132 -9.59 4.57 38.70
CA HIS A 132 -10.74 5.49 38.67
C HIS A 132 -11.90 5.20 37.73
N VAL A 133 -11.84 4.24 36.81
CA VAL A 133 -13.05 3.85 36.04
C VAL A 133 -12.83 2.42 35.56
N GLU A 134 -13.66 1.48 36.00
CA GLU A 134 -13.82 0.20 35.29
C GLU A 134 -14.21 0.53 33.86
N THR A 135 -13.25 0.49 32.94
CA THR A 135 -13.59 0.63 31.53
C THR A 135 -14.18 -0.71 31.14
N PRO A 136 -15.49 -0.80 30.80
CA PRO A 136 -16.08 -2.09 30.49
C PRO A 136 -15.32 -2.68 29.29
N LEU A 137 -15.12 -4.00 29.23
CA LEU A 137 -14.52 -4.68 28.07
C LEU A 137 -15.41 -4.65 26.81
N LYS A 138 -16.70 -4.32 26.99
CA LYS A 138 -17.73 -4.30 25.94
C LYS A 138 -17.53 -3.21 24.85
N PRO A 139 -17.15 -1.95 25.17
CA PRO A 139 -16.85 -0.91 24.19
C PRO A 139 -15.63 -1.25 23.33
N LEU A 140 -14.58 -1.88 23.87
CA LEU A 140 -13.39 -2.21 23.09
C LEU A 140 -13.70 -3.22 21.96
N LYS A 141 -14.47 -4.26 22.27
CA LYS A 141 -14.93 -5.23 21.25
C LYS A 141 -15.78 -4.56 20.16
N HIS A 142 -16.61 -3.59 20.54
CA HIS A 142 -17.41 -2.83 19.58
C HIS A 142 -16.54 -1.96 18.68
N ILE A 143 -15.58 -1.23 19.26
CA ILE A 143 -14.62 -0.39 18.53
C ILE A 143 -13.80 -1.25 17.55
N ILE A 144 -13.30 -2.41 17.98
CA ILE A 144 -12.54 -3.32 17.11
C ILE A 144 -13.41 -3.82 15.95
N LYS A 145 -14.68 -4.13 16.19
CA LYS A 145 -15.60 -4.56 15.13
C LYS A 145 -15.82 -3.46 14.09
N GLU A 146 -16.01 -2.22 14.55
CA GLU A 146 -16.17 -1.05 13.70
C GLU A 146 -14.89 -0.75 12.90
N LEU A 147 -13.72 -0.85 13.54
CA LEU A 147 -12.42 -0.75 12.85
C LEU A 147 -12.24 -1.83 11.78
N LYS A 148 -12.59 -3.10 12.07
CA LYS A 148 -12.54 -4.16 11.05
C LYS A 148 -13.46 -3.86 9.87
N GLN A 149 -14.63 -3.26 10.11
CA GLN A 149 -15.53 -2.84 9.04
C GLN A 149 -14.95 -1.69 8.20
N LEU A 150 -14.34 -0.69 8.84
CA LEU A 150 -13.71 0.45 8.15
C LEU A 150 -12.40 0.08 7.44
N ALA A 151 -11.68 -0.91 7.97
CA ALA A 151 -10.44 -1.42 7.38
C ALA A 151 -10.71 -2.36 6.20
N GLY A 152 -11.83 -3.10 6.21
CA GLY A 152 -12.09 -4.14 5.22
C GLY A 152 -10.98 -5.19 5.21
N GLU A 153 -10.41 -5.46 4.04
CA GLU A 153 -9.28 -6.40 3.84
C GLU A 153 -8.04 -6.01 4.67
N TRP A 154 -7.86 -4.72 4.97
CA TRP A 154 -6.74 -4.21 5.77
C TRP A 154 -6.83 -4.58 7.25
N GLY A 155 -8.00 -5.03 7.71
CA GLY A 155 -8.26 -5.50 9.07
C GLY A 155 -8.22 -7.02 9.23
N ASP A 156 -7.88 -7.75 8.18
CA ASP A 156 -7.78 -9.21 8.20
C ASP A 156 -6.37 -9.66 8.64
N GLU A 157 -6.32 -10.43 9.74
CA GLU A 157 -5.10 -10.97 10.31
C GLU A 157 -4.46 -12.02 9.40
N ASN A 158 -5.25 -12.72 8.58
CA ASN A 158 -4.74 -13.73 7.65
C ASN A 158 -3.80 -13.13 6.60
N GLN A 159 -3.96 -11.85 6.27
CA GLN A 159 -3.11 -11.15 5.29
C GLN A 159 -1.72 -10.83 5.85
N LEU A 160 -1.55 -10.90 7.18
CA LEU A 160 -0.28 -10.71 7.87
C LEU A 160 0.51 -12.02 8.05
N GLU A 161 -0.10 -13.16 7.78
CA GLU A 161 0.54 -14.47 7.94
C GLU A 161 1.66 -14.62 6.90
N THR A 162 2.87 -14.90 7.36
CA THR A 162 4.05 -15.12 6.51
C THR A 162 4.18 -16.56 6.03
N THR A 163 3.35 -17.46 6.55
CA THR A 163 3.31 -18.88 6.23
C THR A 163 1.93 -19.26 5.72
N LEU A 164 1.88 -20.23 4.80
CA LEU A 164 0.62 -20.76 4.30
C LEU A 164 0.00 -21.68 5.36
N LYS A 165 -1.31 -21.58 5.58
CA LYS A 165 -2.00 -22.47 6.53
C LYS A 165 -1.85 -23.93 6.11
N PRO A 166 -1.66 -24.87 7.06
CA PRO A 166 -1.51 -26.29 6.73
C PRO A 166 -2.67 -26.86 5.89
N SER A 167 -3.90 -26.40 6.13
CA SER A 167 -5.08 -26.81 5.37
C SER A 167 -5.06 -26.33 3.92
N GLU A 168 -4.68 -25.08 3.70
CA GLU A 168 -4.60 -24.48 2.35
C GLU A 168 -3.46 -25.12 1.56
N ARG A 169 -2.31 -25.33 2.22
CA ARG A 169 -1.18 -26.05 1.66
C ARG A 169 -1.56 -27.46 1.23
N HIS A 170 -2.22 -28.21 2.10
CA HIS A 170 -2.65 -29.58 1.80
C HIS A 170 -3.66 -29.62 0.65
N GLN A 171 -4.57 -28.64 0.56
CA GLN A 171 -5.51 -28.55 -0.55
C GLN A 171 -4.80 -28.29 -1.89
N LEU A 172 -3.87 -27.33 -1.93
CA LEU A 172 -3.08 -27.02 -3.12
C LEU A 172 -2.21 -28.21 -3.54
N GLU A 173 -1.54 -28.85 -2.59
CA GLU A 173 -0.73 -30.05 -2.85
C GLU A 173 -1.59 -31.18 -3.43
N LYS A 174 -2.77 -31.44 -2.85
CA LYS A 174 -3.69 -32.46 -3.39
C LYS A 174 -4.16 -32.16 -4.81
N MET A 175 -4.51 -30.90 -5.11
CA MET A 175 -4.92 -30.50 -6.47
C MET A 175 -3.76 -30.67 -7.47
N THR A 176 -2.56 -30.25 -7.04
CA THR A 176 -1.32 -30.35 -7.82
C THR A 176 -0.97 -31.82 -8.08
N ASP A 177 -1.10 -32.70 -7.08
CA ASP A 177 -0.84 -34.14 -7.22
C ASP A 177 -1.78 -34.81 -8.22
N VAL A 178 -3.06 -34.44 -8.20
CA VAL A 178 -4.07 -34.97 -9.15
C VAL A 178 -3.75 -34.51 -10.59
N LEU A 179 -3.40 -33.24 -10.77
CA LEU A 179 -2.96 -32.71 -12.07
C LEU A 179 -1.69 -33.40 -12.56
N HIS A 180 -0.69 -33.53 -11.70
CA HIS A 180 0.57 -34.17 -12.02
C HIS A 180 0.42 -35.66 -12.34
N ALA A 181 -0.49 -36.38 -11.69
CA ALA A 181 -0.79 -37.77 -12.01
C ALA A 181 -1.38 -37.91 -13.43
N SER A 182 -2.20 -36.95 -13.87
CA SER A 182 -2.77 -36.94 -15.22
C SER A 182 -1.74 -36.68 -16.33
N LEU A 183 -0.58 -36.10 -15.99
CA LEU A 183 0.55 -35.85 -16.88
C LEU A 183 1.54 -37.03 -16.99
N SER A 184 1.24 -38.18 -16.36
CA SER A 184 2.11 -39.37 -16.39
C SER A 184 2.31 -39.94 -17.80
N GLU A 185 3.47 -40.58 -18.03
CA GLU A 185 3.96 -41.06 -19.34
C GLU A 185 3.04 -42.09 -20.01
N GLU A 186 2.10 -42.70 -19.29
CA GLU A 186 1.20 -43.73 -19.82
C GLU A 186 0.11 -43.19 -20.75
N ASN A 187 -0.10 -41.87 -20.79
CA ASN A 187 -1.12 -41.23 -21.62
C ASN A 187 -0.50 -40.52 -22.82
N GLU A 188 -0.48 -41.11 -24.03
CA GLU A 188 0.08 -40.42 -25.20
C GLU A 188 -0.61 -39.07 -25.49
N ASN A 189 -1.91 -38.93 -25.21
CA ASN A 189 -2.66 -37.69 -25.46
C ASN A 189 -2.95 -36.89 -24.17
N LEU A 190 -2.84 -35.55 -24.23
CA LEU A 190 -3.13 -34.62 -23.12
C LEU A 190 -4.62 -34.50 -22.74
N MET A 191 -5.49 -35.37 -23.26
CA MET A 191 -6.94 -35.33 -23.00
C MET A 191 -7.29 -35.53 -21.53
N GLN A 192 -6.64 -36.47 -20.85
CA GLN A 192 -6.89 -36.68 -19.41
C GLN A 192 -6.46 -35.48 -18.58
N PHE A 193 -5.34 -34.86 -18.92
CA PHE A 193 -4.91 -33.62 -18.29
C PHE A 193 -5.95 -32.50 -18.51
N GLN A 194 -6.44 -32.34 -19.74
CA GLN A 194 -7.47 -31.36 -20.06
C GLN A 194 -8.75 -31.57 -19.25
N GLU A 195 -9.26 -32.79 -19.16
CA GLU A 195 -10.47 -33.12 -18.38
C GLU A 195 -10.29 -32.85 -16.88
N VAL A 196 -9.15 -33.27 -16.32
CA VAL A 196 -8.83 -33.05 -14.90
C VAL A 196 -8.66 -31.55 -14.63
N PHE A 197 -7.98 -30.83 -15.52
CA PHE A 197 -7.75 -29.39 -15.39
C PHE A 197 -9.07 -28.61 -15.38
N GLU A 198 -9.96 -28.88 -16.35
CA GLU A 198 -11.29 -28.26 -16.36
C GLU A 198 -12.09 -28.61 -15.10
N HIS A 199 -12.09 -29.88 -14.68
CA HIS A 199 -12.80 -30.30 -13.48
C HIS A 199 -12.31 -29.59 -12.22
N VAL A 200 -11.00 -29.41 -12.08
CA VAL A 200 -10.41 -28.69 -10.94
C VAL A 200 -10.99 -27.27 -10.87
N PHE A 201 -11.05 -26.53 -11.98
CA PHE A 201 -11.59 -25.16 -11.99
C PHE A 201 -13.12 -25.10 -11.85
N GLU A 202 -13.86 -26.08 -12.37
CA GLU A 202 -15.32 -26.18 -12.18
C GLU A 202 -15.72 -26.37 -10.72
N THR A 203 -14.88 -27.04 -9.93
CA THR A 203 -15.14 -27.25 -8.49
C THR A 203 -14.84 -26.03 -7.62
N LEU A 204 -14.16 -25.01 -8.16
CA LEU A 204 -13.76 -23.83 -7.41
C LEU A 204 -14.85 -22.74 -7.40
N PRO A 205 -14.97 -21.97 -6.31
CA PRO A 205 -15.88 -20.83 -6.25
C PRO A 205 -15.50 -19.80 -7.32
N ASP A 206 -16.51 -19.31 -8.05
CA ASP A 206 -16.36 -18.42 -9.20
C ASP A 206 -15.42 -18.91 -10.32
N GLN A 207 -15.04 -20.20 -10.33
CA GLN A 207 -14.01 -20.75 -11.22
C GLN A 207 -12.64 -20.06 -11.07
N LYS A 208 -12.30 -19.63 -9.84
CA LYS A 208 -11.04 -18.93 -9.54
C LYS A 208 -10.21 -19.72 -8.54
N LEU A 209 -8.94 -19.92 -8.87
CA LEU A 209 -7.96 -20.44 -7.93
C LEU A 209 -7.21 -19.28 -7.29
N VAL A 210 -7.26 -19.15 -5.97
CA VAL A 210 -6.50 -18.14 -5.22
C VAL A 210 -5.28 -18.81 -4.59
N MET A 211 -4.09 -18.36 -4.94
CA MET A 211 -2.83 -18.86 -4.39
C MET A 211 -2.07 -17.73 -3.69
N SER A 212 -1.61 -17.98 -2.48
CA SER A 212 -0.71 -17.06 -1.79
C SER A 212 0.73 -17.22 -2.31
N THR A 213 1.46 -16.12 -2.44
CA THR A 213 2.89 -16.13 -2.77
C THR A 213 3.73 -16.87 -1.71
N ASN A 214 3.21 -17.01 -0.48
CA ASN A 214 3.87 -17.79 0.56
C ASN A 214 4.05 -19.26 0.19
N TRP A 215 3.28 -19.79 -0.78
CA TRP A 215 3.48 -21.15 -1.25
C TRP A 215 4.83 -21.36 -1.95
N LEU A 216 5.48 -20.29 -2.44
CA LEU A 216 6.84 -20.35 -2.99
C LEU A 216 7.90 -20.43 -1.88
N ASN A 217 7.59 -19.95 -0.68
CA ASN A 217 8.53 -19.96 0.43
C ASN A 217 8.62 -21.36 1.05
N THR A 218 9.81 -21.94 1.04
CA THR A 218 10.13 -23.24 1.67
C THR A 218 10.54 -23.11 3.14
N ALA A 219 10.56 -21.90 3.70
CA ALA A 219 11.09 -21.65 5.03
C ALA A 219 10.20 -22.25 6.13
N GLU A 220 10.74 -23.26 6.82
CA GLU A 220 10.36 -23.62 8.17
C GLU A 220 10.78 -22.46 9.09
N MET A 221 9.86 -21.54 9.42
CA MET A 221 10.12 -20.65 10.54
C MET A 221 9.94 -21.46 11.83
N GLU A 222 11.02 -21.56 12.60
CA GLU A 222 10.95 -22.02 13.98
C GLU A 222 9.91 -21.16 14.71
N GLU A 223 8.89 -21.80 15.29
CA GLU A 223 7.99 -21.16 16.24
C GLU A 223 8.82 -20.73 17.45
N THR A 224 9.42 -19.55 17.38
CA THR A 224 9.99 -18.90 18.55
C THR A 224 8.84 -18.62 19.50
N LYS A 225 8.77 -19.40 20.59
CA LYS A 225 7.85 -19.19 21.71
C LYS A 225 7.93 -17.73 22.13
N THR A 226 6.93 -16.96 21.72
CA THR A 226 6.92 -15.54 22.04
C THR A 226 6.24 -15.34 23.38
N GLU A 227 6.94 -14.66 24.29
CA GLU A 227 6.30 -14.13 25.50
C GLU A 227 5.29 -13.06 25.12
N LYS A 228 4.15 -13.07 25.80
CA LYS A 228 3.10 -12.08 25.59
C LYS A 228 3.60 -10.71 26.06
N MET A 229 3.81 -9.79 25.13
CA MET A 229 4.28 -8.44 25.43
C MET A 229 3.17 -7.60 26.07
N SER A 230 3.53 -6.72 27.00
CA SER A 230 2.62 -5.65 27.41
C SER A 230 2.36 -4.69 26.25
N TYR A 231 1.22 -4.00 26.24
CA TYR A 231 0.88 -3.12 25.12
C TYR A 231 1.89 -1.98 24.90
N VAL A 232 2.49 -1.48 25.97
CA VAL A 232 3.54 -0.45 25.88
C VAL A 232 4.79 -1.02 25.22
N GLN A 233 5.20 -2.25 25.54
CA GLN A 233 6.30 -2.93 24.87
C GLN A 233 6.00 -3.17 23.39
N GLN A 234 4.75 -3.48 23.04
CA GLN A 234 4.34 -3.62 21.63
C GLN A 234 4.53 -2.30 20.85
N ILE A 235 4.10 -1.15 21.41
CA ILE A 235 4.29 0.16 20.78
C ILE A 235 5.79 0.51 20.65
N LEU A 236 6.58 0.20 21.67
CA LEU A 236 8.02 0.43 21.64
C LEU A 236 8.71 -0.45 20.59
N ALA A 237 8.34 -1.73 20.48
CA ALA A 237 8.85 -2.65 19.46
C ALA A 237 8.49 -2.19 18.03
N VAL A 238 7.29 -1.65 17.85
CA VAL A 238 6.86 -1.04 16.57
C VAL A 238 7.67 0.21 16.23
N SER A 239 8.25 0.86 17.23
CA SER A 239 9.04 2.10 17.09
C SER A 239 10.55 1.86 17.11
N SER A 240 11.01 0.65 17.47
CA SER A 240 12.43 0.34 17.57
C SER A 240 12.99 -0.02 16.21
N ASN A 241 14.12 0.60 15.87
CA ASN A 241 14.81 0.40 14.60
C ASN A 241 15.74 -0.84 14.65
N GLU A 242 15.18 -2.01 15.00
CA GLU A 242 15.95 -3.25 15.06
C GLU A 242 16.21 -3.77 13.63
N ALA A 243 17.50 -3.91 13.29
CA ALA A 243 17.97 -4.33 11.99
C ALA A 243 17.44 -5.74 11.63
N GLY A 244 16.80 -5.86 10.46
CA GLY A 244 16.31 -7.13 9.91
C GLY A 244 14.78 -7.30 9.90
N THR A 245 14.03 -6.31 10.37
CA THR A 245 12.57 -6.34 10.34
C THR A 245 12.04 -5.73 9.03
N LYS A 246 11.20 -6.46 8.30
CA LYS A 246 10.51 -5.99 7.06
C LYS A 246 9.46 -4.89 7.33
N SER A 247 9.48 -4.29 8.52
CA SER A 247 8.48 -3.34 9.02
C SER A 247 8.83 -1.87 8.75
N HIS A 248 9.93 -1.59 8.05
CA HIS A 248 10.34 -0.26 7.64
C HIS A 248 10.30 -0.10 6.13
N ILE A 249 10.14 1.14 5.67
CA ILE A 249 10.25 1.49 4.26
C ILE A 249 11.67 1.12 3.80
N PRO A 250 11.83 0.30 2.75
CA PRO A 250 13.14 -0.13 2.30
C PRO A 250 13.91 1.06 1.71
N THR A 251 15.18 1.20 2.10
CA THR A 251 16.12 2.04 1.38
C THR A 251 16.60 1.26 0.17
N LEU A 252 16.11 1.64 -1.02
CA LEU A 252 16.52 1.01 -2.27
C LEU A 252 17.95 1.41 -2.63
N SER A 253 18.73 0.44 -3.07
CA SER A 253 20.07 0.67 -3.64
C SER A 253 19.99 1.25 -5.05
N ASP A 254 21.05 1.93 -5.50
CA ASP A 254 21.12 2.48 -6.86
C ASP A 254 20.92 1.41 -7.94
N ALA A 255 21.36 0.17 -7.68
CA ALA A 255 21.18 -0.96 -8.58
C ALA A 255 19.69 -1.39 -8.68
N GLU A 256 18.98 -1.40 -7.56
CA GLU A 256 17.53 -1.70 -7.52
C GLU A 256 16.75 -0.59 -8.23
N ILE A 257 17.07 0.68 -7.98
CA ILE A 257 16.45 1.82 -8.65
C ILE A 257 16.69 1.76 -10.17
N LEU A 258 17.91 1.42 -10.61
CA LEU A 258 18.22 1.28 -12.03
C LEU A 258 17.43 0.13 -12.68
N GLN A 259 17.25 -0.97 -11.96
CA GLN A 259 16.45 -2.10 -12.45
C GLN A 259 14.97 -1.73 -12.52
N ASP A 260 14.42 -1.08 -11.49
CA ASP A 260 13.04 -0.59 -11.48
C ASP A 260 12.81 0.42 -12.61
N ALA A 261 13.78 1.29 -12.90
CA ALA A 261 13.69 2.24 -14.00
C ALA A 261 13.58 1.56 -15.38
N LYS A 262 14.33 0.46 -15.58
CA LYS A 262 14.25 -0.34 -16.82
C LYS A 262 12.93 -1.09 -16.93
N ASP A 263 12.44 -1.61 -15.83
CA ASP A 263 11.21 -2.39 -15.79
C ASP A 263 10.01 -1.48 -16.01
N ILE A 264 9.91 -0.40 -15.22
CA ILE A 264 8.81 0.56 -15.33
C ILE A 264 8.80 1.30 -16.67
N GLY A 265 9.96 1.54 -17.28
CA GLY A 265 10.07 2.22 -18.58
C GLY A 265 9.29 1.51 -19.72
N ARG A 266 9.02 0.22 -19.56
CA ARG A 266 8.28 -0.62 -20.51
C ARG A 266 6.80 -0.76 -20.18
N ASP A 267 6.38 -0.30 -19.00
CA ASP A 267 5.05 -0.51 -18.45
C ASP A 267 4.18 0.76 -18.50
N GLU A 268 2.88 0.54 -18.35
CA GLU A 268 1.89 1.59 -18.13
C GLU A 268 1.29 1.41 -16.74
N LEU A 269 1.07 2.52 -16.04
CA LEU A 269 0.44 2.54 -14.72
C LEU A 269 -0.90 3.26 -14.75
N LEU A 270 -1.82 2.82 -13.89
CA LEU A 270 -3.07 3.48 -13.55
C LEU A 270 -3.05 3.80 -12.06
N ILE A 271 -2.77 5.04 -11.70
CA ILE A 271 -2.74 5.51 -10.31
C ILE A 271 -4.11 6.12 -10.00
N ASN A 272 -4.91 5.48 -9.13
CA ASN A 272 -6.29 5.88 -8.85
C ASN A 272 -7.13 6.10 -10.13
N GLY A 273 -6.87 5.30 -11.16
CA GLY A 273 -7.52 5.40 -12.48
C GLY A 273 -6.89 6.41 -13.45
N ILE A 274 -5.89 7.18 -13.03
CA ILE A 274 -5.16 8.13 -13.87
C ILE A 274 -4.00 7.41 -14.56
N ARG A 275 -3.96 7.47 -15.90
CA ARG A 275 -2.91 6.83 -16.69
C ARG A 275 -1.59 7.59 -16.62
N VAL A 276 -0.53 6.89 -16.23
CA VAL A 276 0.85 7.36 -16.22
C VAL A 276 1.70 6.39 -17.03
N GLY A 277 2.26 6.86 -18.14
CA GLY A 277 3.15 6.05 -18.96
C GLY A 277 4.54 5.98 -18.35
N GLY A 278 5.07 4.77 -18.12
CA GLY A 278 6.41 4.58 -17.59
C GLY A 278 7.50 5.04 -18.55
N ALA A 279 7.20 5.14 -19.86
CA ALA A 279 8.08 5.75 -20.86
C ALA A 279 8.45 7.22 -20.58
N LYS A 280 7.75 7.90 -19.65
CA LYS A 280 8.13 9.24 -19.17
C LYS A 280 9.35 9.24 -18.25
N GLY A 281 9.81 8.06 -17.84
CA GLY A 281 10.95 7.87 -16.93
C GLY A 281 10.51 7.55 -15.49
N TYR A 282 11.40 6.89 -14.76
CA TYR A 282 11.19 6.49 -13.36
C TYR A 282 10.82 7.67 -12.46
N ASP A 283 11.59 8.76 -12.53
CA ASP A 283 11.35 9.96 -11.70
C ASP A 283 9.97 10.56 -11.96
N ALA A 284 9.50 10.58 -13.21
CA ALA A 284 8.18 11.09 -13.54
C ALA A 284 7.05 10.21 -12.97
N VAL A 285 7.27 8.89 -12.87
CA VAL A 285 6.32 7.96 -12.23
C VAL A 285 6.32 8.16 -10.71
N VAL A 286 7.51 8.27 -10.10
CA VAL A 286 7.66 8.54 -8.66
C VAL A 286 7.01 9.87 -8.30
N ASP A 287 7.26 10.94 -9.06
CA ASP A 287 6.62 12.24 -8.89
C ASP A 287 5.09 12.18 -9.00
N ALA A 288 4.57 11.40 -9.96
CA ALA A 288 3.13 11.24 -10.13
C ALA A 288 2.50 10.50 -8.93
N LEU A 289 3.15 9.45 -8.44
CA LEU A 289 2.74 8.74 -7.23
C LEU A 289 2.82 9.64 -6.00
N GLN A 290 3.92 10.36 -5.81
CA GLN A 290 4.10 11.28 -4.68
C GLN A 290 2.99 12.34 -4.68
N ARG A 291 2.71 12.98 -5.83
CA ARG A 291 1.63 13.97 -5.93
C ARG A 291 0.27 13.38 -5.58
N GLU A 292 -0.04 12.15 -6.01
CA GLU A 292 -1.30 11.51 -5.65
C GLU A 292 -1.36 11.15 -4.17
N LEU A 293 -0.26 10.71 -3.55
CA LEU A 293 -0.17 10.48 -2.11
C LEU A 293 -0.40 11.79 -1.31
N GLU A 294 0.22 12.89 -1.75
CA GLU A 294 0.03 14.23 -1.18
C GLU A 294 -1.44 14.68 -1.33
N LEU A 295 -2.06 14.46 -2.50
CA LEU A 295 -3.47 14.75 -2.73
C LEU A 295 -4.39 13.94 -1.81
N VAL A 296 -4.15 12.64 -1.69
CA VAL A 296 -4.91 11.74 -0.80
C VAL A 296 -4.79 12.23 0.63
N LEU A 297 -3.59 12.57 1.10
CA LEU A 297 -3.37 13.08 2.46
C LEU A 297 -4.06 14.43 2.68
N ALA A 298 -3.82 15.40 1.79
CA ALA A 298 -4.31 16.77 1.86
C ALA A 298 -5.85 16.83 1.93
N ARG A 299 -6.53 15.99 1.13
CA ARG A 299 -8.00 15.85 1.15
C ARG A 299 -8.54 15.49 2.54
N GLN A 300 -7.81 14.69 3.31
CA GLN A 300 -8.27 14.25 4.63
C GLN A 300 -8.05 15.30 5.71
N VAL A 301 -6.90 16.00 5.67
CA VAL A 301 -6.59 17.07 6.61
C VAL A 301 -7.27 18.41 6.26
N GLY A 302 -7.89 18.50 5.09
CA GLY A 302 -8.54 19.74 4.62
C GLY A 302 -7.54 20.82 4.21
N MET A 303 -6.34 20.40 3.80
CA MET A 303 -5.27 21.27 3.30
C MET A 303 -5.13 21.09 1.79
N THR A 304 -4.31 21.93 1.16
CA THR A 304 -3.84 21.69 -0.21
C THR A 304 -2.52 20.92 -0.21
N PRO A 305 -2.16 20.18 -1.27
CA PRO A 305 -0.90 19.45 -1.35
C PRO A 305 0.34 20.32 -1.05
N GLU A 306 0.33 21.57 -1.50
CA GLU A 306 1.42 22.54 -1.32
C GLU A 306 1.65 22.94 0.14
N GLN A 307 0.68 22.66 1.02
CA GLN A 307 0.76 22.91 2.46
C GLN A 307 1.32 21.71 3.23
N THR A 308 1.67 20.62 2.55
CA THR A 308 2.22 19.41 3.17
C THR A 308 3.62 19.71 3.73
N PRO A 309 3.89 19.45 5.02
CA PRO A 309 5.20 19.71 5.61
C PRO A 309 6.32 18.97 4.86
N MET A 310 7.47 19.62 4.69
CA MET A 310 8.61 19.06 3.93
C MET A 310 9.07 17.69 4.45
N ALA A 311 9.06 17.48 5.77
CA ALA A 311 9.40 16.18 6.36
C ALA A 311 8.43 15.06 5.93
N VAL A 312 7.15 15.39 5.77
CA VAL A 312 6.13 14.45 5.28
C VAL A 312 6.30 14.23 3.79
N SER A 313 6.51 15.29 3.00
CA SER A 313 6.75 15.17 1.55
C SER A 313 7.96 14.27 1.24
N ASN A 314 9.08 14.43 1.97
CA ASN A 314 10.25 13.55 1.83
C ASN A 314 9.92 12.08 2.17
N ALA A 315 9.13 11.84 3.22
CA ALA A 315 8.68 10.49 3.54
C ALA A 315 7.78 9.90 2.44
N LEU A 316 6.89 10.72 1.86
CA LEU A 316 6.02 10.31 0.75
C LEU A 316 6.81 9.99 -0.52
N GLN A 317 7.94 10.65 -0.76
CA GLN A 317 8.85 10.27 -1.84
C GLN A 317 9.40 8.85 -1.65
N SER A 318 9.90 8.54 -0.45
CA SER A 318 10.36 7.17 -0.13
C SER A 318 9.24 6.14 -0.22
N VAL A 319 8.02 6.50 0.18
CA VAL A 319 6.82 5.67 -0.02
C VAL A 319 6.55 5.45 -1.50
N ALA A 320 6.59 6.50 -2.32
CA ALA A 320 6.38 6.40 -3.76
C ALA A 320 7.41 5.48 -4.42
N MET A 321 8.70 5.60 -4.07
CA MET A 321 9.75 4.69 -4.56
C MET A 321 9.49 3.24 -4.15
N ALA A 322 9.13 2.99 -2.89
CA ALA A 322 8.79 1.64 -2.42
C ALA A 322 7.55 1.07 -3.12
N VAL A 323 6.57 1.91 -3.45
CA VAL A 323 5.40 1.53 -4.23
C VAL A 323 5.79 1.17 -5.66
N VAL A 324 6.64 1.96 -6.34
CA VAL A 324 7.13 1.62 -7.69
C VAL A 324 7.84 0.27 -7.67
N HIS A 325 8.76 0.09 -6.73
CA HIS A 325 9.51 -1.15 -6.56
C HIS A 325 8.57 -2.36 -6.44
N ALA A 326 7.58 -2.28 -5.55
CA ALA A 326 6.63 -3.38 -5.33
C ALA A 326 5.60 -3.56 -6.47
N SER A 327 5.42 -2.55 -7.32
CA SER A 327 4.45 -2.59 -8.43
C SER A 327 5.04 -3.20 -9.70
N ASN A 328 6.36 -3.38 -9.76
CA ASN A 328 7.03 -3.72 -11.01
C ASN A 328 6.49 -5.04 -11.61
N ARG A 329 6.43 -5.10 -12.94
CA ARG A 329 5.87 -6.26 -13.65
C ARG A 329 6.77 -7.49 -13.54
N THR A 330 8.05 -7.30 -13.26
CA THR A 330 9.01 -8.39 -13.05
C THR A 330 8.68 -9.16 -11.77
N GLU A 331 8.42 -8.49 -10.65
CA GLU A 331 7.99 -9.14 -9.39
C GLU A 331 6.60 -9.77 -9.55
N SER A 332 5.62 -8.99 -10.00
CA SER A 332 4.23 -9.47 -10.09
C SER A 332 4.00 -10.56 -11.13
N GLY A 333 4.63 -10.45 -12.31
CA GLY A 333 4.60 -11.45 -13.37
C GLY A 333 5.50 -12.65 -13.07
N GLY A 334 6.67 -12.43 -12.43
CA GLY A 334 7.56 -13.51 -11.99
C GLY A 334 6.90 -14.41 -10.95
N CYS A 335 6.31 -13.81 -9.90
CA CYS A 335 5.58 -14.56 -8.87
C CYS A 335 4.39 -15.33 -9.46
N SER A 336 3.64 -14.72 -10.37
CA SER A 336 2.48 -15.38 -11.00
C SER A 336 2.92 -16.56 -11.87
N TYR A 337 4.00 -16.40 -12.64
CA TYR A 337 4.57 -17.45 -13.45
C TYR A 337 5.11 -18.61 -12.60
N GLU A 338 5.85 -18.33 -11.53
CA GLU A 338 6.42 -19.36 -10.66
C GLU A 338 5.33 -20.17 -9.94
N LEU A 339 4.31 -19.49 -9.38
CA LEU A 339 3.18 -20.16 -8.73
C LEU A 339 2.43 -21.05 -9.71
N LEU A 340 2.14 -20.53 -10.90
CA LEU A 340 1.41 -21.26 -11.93
C LEU A 340 2.24 -22.43 -12.47
N SER A 341 3.54 -22.23 -12.70
CA SER A 341 4.46 -23.29 -13.11
C SER A 341 4.54 -24.40 -12.06
N LYS A 342 4.58 -24.05 -10.77
CA LYS A 342 4.58 -25.03 -9.66
C LYS A 342 3.27 -25.81 -9.56
N PHE A 343 2.15 -25.16 -9.90
CA PHE A 343 0.83 -25.78 -9.90
C PHE A 343 0.61 -26.72 -11.09
N LEU A 344 1.14 -26.37 -12.26
CA LEU A 344 0.91 -27.09 -13.51
C LEU A 344 1.94 -28.18 -13.80
N SER A 345 3.18 -27.98 -13.40
CA SER A 345 4.31 -28.83 -13.77
C SER A 345 5.07 -29.32 -12.55
N ASN A 346 5.44 -30.60 -12.58
CA ASN A 346 6.55 -31.09 -11.78
C ASN A 346 7.82 -31.06 -12.67
N HIS A 347 8.97 -30.69 -12.13
CA HIS A 347 10.25 -30.66 -12.86
C HIS A 347 10.72 -32.03 -13.40
N LYS A 348 9.88 -33.07 -13.28
CA LYS A 348 10.14 -34.42 -13.78
C LYS A 348 9.39 -34.71 -15.10
N MET A 349 8.31 -33.99 -15.40
CA MET A 349 7.43 -34.21 -16.55
C MET A 349 7.16 -32.89 -17.27
N ASN A 350 7.79 -32.69 -18.43
CA ASN A 350 7.66 -31.48 -19.26
C ASN A 350 6.70 -31.73 -20.44
N ARG A 351 5.44 -32.08 -20.16
CA ARG A 351 4.43 -32.34 -21.22
C ARG A 351 3.55 -31.13 -21.54
N VAL A 352 3.57 -30.12 -20.67
CA VAL A 352 2.89 -28.85 -20.87
C VAL A 352 3.88 -27.71 -20.71
N LEU A 353 3.75 -26.68 -21.53
CA LEU A 353 4.60 -25.50 -21.52
C LEU A 353 3.76 -24.28 -21.14
N LEU A 354 4.23 -23.51 -20.15
CA LEU A 354 3.64 -22.22 -19.79
C LEU A 354 4.38 -21.10 -20.53
N ARG A 355 3.67 -20.35 -21.38
CA ARG A 355 4.22 -19.22 -22.14
C ARG A 355 3.59 -17.90 -21.69
N PRO A 356 4.36 -16.90 -21.25
CA PRO A 356 3.84 -15.56 -20.99
C PRO A 356 3.31 -14.91 -22.27
N ASP A 357 2.13 -14.30 -22.21
CA ASP A 357 1.57 -13.45 -23.25
C ASP A 357 1.59 -11.98 -22.78
N SER A 358 2.79 -11.41 -22.79
CA SER A 358 3.04 -10.06 -22.29
C SER A 358 2.32 -8.97 -23.10
N ALA A 359 1.92 -9.24 -24.34
CA ALA A 359 1.22 -8.28 -25.18
C ALA A 359 -0.20 -7.98 -24.67
N ARG A 360 -0.80 -8.91 -23.93
CA ARG A 360 -2.15 -8.76 -23.33
C ARG A 360 -2.14 -8.24 -21.91
N ALA A 361 -0.96 -7.99 -21.31
CA ALA A 361 -0.86 -7.52 -19.94
C ALA A 361 -1.55 -6.15 -19.79
N ALA A 362 -2.48 -6.03 -18.84
CA ALA A 362 -3.17 -4.77 -18.56
C ALA A 362 -2.25 -3.82 -17.78
N PRO A 363 -2.42 -2.49 -17.86
CA PRO A 363 -1.65 -1.54 -17.06
C PRO A 363 -1.60 -1.91 -15.58
N LEU A 364 -0.48 -1.64 -14.92
CA LEU A 364 -0.31 -1.86 -13.48
C LEU A 364 -1.21 -0.87 -12.72
N GLU A 365 -2.13 -1.37 -11.91
CA GLU A 365 -3.07 -0.54 -11.18
C GLU A 365 -2.57 -0.31 -9.75
N VAL A 366 -2.52 0.96 -9.35
CA VAL A 366 -2.14 1.39 -8.01
C VAL A 366 -3.31 2.17 -7.42
N TYR A 367 -3.95 1.60 -6.40
CA TYR A 367 -5.03 2.24 -5.66
C TYR A 367 -4.50 2.78 -4.35
N LEU A 368 -4.73 4.07 -4.09
CA LEU A 368 -4.23 4.81 -2.95
C LEU A 368 -5.40 5.41 -2.17
N ASP A 369 -5.48 5.09 -0.88
CA ASP A 369 -6.41 5.74 0.05
C ASP A 369 -5.78 5.94 1.44
N MET A 370 -6.56 6.47 2.38
CA MET A 370 -6.20 6.52 3.79
C MET A 370 -7.17 5.68 4.62
N GLY A 371 -6.67 5.09 5.70
CA GLY A 371 -7.53 4.40 6.65
C GLY A 371 -6.80 3.54 7.66
N PRO A 372 -7.58 2.77 8.45
CA PRO A 372 -7.05 1.89 9.46
C PRO A 372 -6.54 0.59 8.81
N TYR A 373 -5.49 0.02 9.40
CA TYR A 373 -4.94 -1.28 9.02
C TYR A 373 -4.34 -1.97 10.24
N LEU A 374 -4.26 -3.31 10.23
CA LEU A 374 -3.51 -4.07 11.23
C LEU A 374 -2.03 -4.12 10.87
N LYS A 375 -1.14 -4.13 11.85
CA LYS A 375 0.31 -4.25 11.66
C LYS A 375 0.83 -5.36 12.57
N THR A 376 1.71 -6.21 12.05
CA THR A 376 2.42 -7.21 12.87
C THR A 376 3.43 -6.51 13.77
N ILE A 377 3.49 -6.91 15.04
CA ILE A 377 4.49 -6.41 15.98
C ILE A 377 5.79 -7.18 15.77
N PRO A 378 6.94 -6.50 15.55
CA PRO A 378 8.22 -7.18 15.42
C PRO A 378 8.51 -8.10 16.61
N GLY A 379 8.93 -9.33 16.32
CA GLY A 379 9.23 -10.33 17.35
C GLY A 379 7.98 -10.82 18.11
N SER A 380 6.77 -10.65 17.58
CA SER A 380 5.53 -11.17 18.17
C SER A 380 4.53 -11.65 17.13
N ASN A 381 3.71 -12.63 17.51
CA ASN A 381 2.56 -13.09 16.73
C ASN A 381 1.32 -12.20 16.94
N GLU A 382 1.43 -11.16 17.76
CA GLU A 382 0.36 -10.19 17.99
C GLU A 382 0.35 -9.10 16.90
N SER A 383 -0.83 -8.54 16.68
CA SER A 383 -1.03 -7.40 15.77
C SER A 383 -1.56 -6.18 16.52
N ILE A 384 -1.23 -5.01 15.99
CA ILE A 384 -1.69 -3.72 16.50
C ILE A 384 -2.43 -2.95 15.41
N TRP A 385 -3.43 -2.17 15.79
CA TRP A 385 -4.09 -1.24 14.88
C TRP A 385 -3.19 -0.06 14.59
N ALA A 386 -3.11 0.31 13.32
CA ALA A 386 -2.41 1.49 12.82
C ALA A 386 -3.35 2.26 11.89
N PHE A 387 -2.93 3.47 11.54
CA PHE A 387 -3.66 4.34 10.61
C PHE A 387 -2.67 5.05 9.68
N GLY A 388 -3.00 5.09 8.40
CA GLY A 388 -2.19 5.82 7.43
C GLY A 388 -2.58 5.56 5.99
N LEU A 389 -1.59 5.69 5.10
CA LEU A 389 -1.76 5.47 3.66
C LEU A 389 -1.84 3.98 3.38
N ARG A 390 -2.79 3.58 2.54
CA ARG A 390 -2.96 2.19 2.12
C ARG A 390 -2.89 2.13 0.60
N VAL A 391 -2.08 1.22 0.11
CA VAL A 391 -1.73 1.08 -1.30
C VAL A 391 -2.03 -0.34 -1.75
N LYS A 392 -3.01 -0.50 -2.63
CA LYS A 392 -3.33 -1.79 -3.25
C LYS A 392 -2.79 -1.81 -4.67
N LEU A 393 -1.94 -2.79 -4.93
CA LEU A 393 -1.29 -3.04 -6.20
C LEU A 393 -2.00 -4.19 -6.90
N VAL A 394 -2.41 -3.99 -8.14
CA VAL A 394 -3.04 -5.01 -8.97
C VAL A 394 -2.34 -5.08 -10.31
N ALA A 395 -1.89 -6.28 -10.68
CA ALA A 395 -1.27 -6.54 -11.98
C ALA A 395 -1.99 -7.71 -12.66
N VAL A 396 -2.57 -7.44 -13.83
CA VAL A 396 -3.21 -8.48 -14.65
C VAL A 396 -2.24 -8.93 -15.74
N THR A 397 -1.94 -10.23 -15.73
CA THR A 397 -1.02 -10.90 -16.65
C THR A 397 -1.74 -12.06 -17.32
N TRP A 398 -1.22 -12.48 -18.48
CA TRP A 398 -1.79 -13.55 -19.29
C TRP A 398 -0.72 -14.59 -19.59
N TYR A 399 -1.12 -15.85 -19.55
CA TYR A 399 -0.29 -16.99 -19.91
C TYR A 399 -1.05 -17.93 -20.84
N LEU A 400 -0.31 -18.61 -21.69
CA LEU A 400 -0.81 -19.64 -22.59
C LEU A 400 -0.24 -20.98 -22.13
N LEU A 401 -1.11 -21.97 -22.02
CA LEU A 401 -0.72 -23.34 -21.76
C LEU A 401 -0.67 -24.09 -23.09
N CYS A 402 0.52 -24.51 -23.49
CA CYS A 402 0.74 -25.21 -24.74
C CYS A 402 1.12 -26.67 -24.49
N ASP A 403 0.95 -27.50 -25.52
CA ASP A 403 1.63 -28.79 -25.58
C ASP A 403 3.15 -28.57 -25.64
N ALA A 404 3.92 -29.32 -24.86
CA ALA A 404 5.37 -29.22 -24.89
C ALA A 404 5.99 -29.89 -26.14
N GLU A 405 5.33 -30.88 -26.74
CA GLU A 405 5.79 -31.54 -27.97
C GLU A 405 5.54 -30.64 -29.20
N ASP A 406 4.45 -29.89 -29.19
CA ASP A 406 4.14 -28.86 -30.18
C ASP A 406 3.69 -27.53 -29.51
N PRO A 407 4.64 -26.62 -29.25
CA PRO A 407 4.35 -25.32 -28.63
C PRO A 407 3.42 -24.40 -29.44
N THR A 408 3.08 -24.77 -30.69
CA THR A 408 2.08 -24.05 -31.49
C THR A 408 0.65 -24.50 -31.18
N THR A 409 0.50 -25.68 -30.56
CA THR A 409 -0.78 -26.18 -30.08
C THR A 409 -1.08 -25.56 -28.71
N GLU A 410 -1.87 -24.50 -28.75
CA GLU A 410 -2.39 -23.80 -27.57
C GLU A 410 -3.59 -24.56 -26.99
N LEU A 411 -3.46 -25.03 -25.75
CA LEU A 411 -4.51 -25.76 -25.06
C LEU A 411 -5.49 -24.78 -24.41
N TYR A 412 -4.94 -23.84 -23.63
CA TYR A 412 -5.72 -22.97 -22.75
C TYR A 412 -5.09 -21.58 -22.60
N GLU A 413 -5.95 -20.58 -22.37
CA GLU A 413 -5.53 -19.27 -21.91
C GLU A 413 -5.77 -19.14 -20.42
N ILE A 414 -4.85 -18.47 -19.73
CA ILE A 414 -4.88 -18.28 -18.29
C ILE A 414 -4.69 -16.80 -17.98
N GLU A 415 -5.69 -16.19 -17.37
CA GLU A 415 -5.60 -14.85 -16.78
C GLU A 415 -5.13 -14.98 -15.33
N THR A 416 -4.15 -14.18 -14.95
CA THR A 416 -3.64 -14.11 -13.58
C THR A 416 -3.71 -12.68 -13.07
N ILE A 417 -4.30 -12.53 -11.88
CA ILE A 417 -4.41 -11.24 -11.20
C ILE A 417 -3.55 -11.32 -9.95
N PHE A 418 -2.38 -10.69 -10.00
CA PHE A 418 -1.54 -10.50 -8.83
C PHE A 418 -2.08 -9.31 -8.03
N CYS A 419 -2.27 -9.50 -6.72
CA CYS A 419 -2.70 -8.47 -5.80
C CYS A 419 -1.72 -8.41 -4.63
N ASN A 420 -1.16 -7.23 -4.38
CA ASN A 420 -0.34 -6.95 -3.22
C ASN A 420 -0.84 -5.70 -2.50
N ARG A 421 -0.54 -5.59 -1.20
CA ARG A 421 -0.98 -4.47 -0.37
C ARG A 421 0.15 -3.97 0.49
N LEU A 422 0.34 -2.66 0.48
CA LEU A 422 1.30 -1.94 1.31
C LEU A 422 0.56 -0.92 2.17
N ALA A 423 0.91 -0.77 3.43
CA ALA A 423 0.41 0.32 4.26
C ALA A 423 1.56 1.05 4.95
N PHE A 424 1.44 2.38 5.02
CA PHE A 424 2.49 3.26 5.51
C PHE A 424 1.93 4.18 6.59
N SER A 425 2.67 4.34 7.68
CA SER A 425 2.31 5.26 8.74
C SER A 425 2.71 6.69 8.35
N VAL A 426 1.75 7.61 8.39
CA VAL A 426 1.96 9.03 8.05
C VAL A 426 2.08 9.93 9.28
N GLY A 427 2.48 9.37 10.43
CA GLY A 427 2.76 10.14 11.65
C GLY A 427 1.55 10.89 12.22
N LEU A 428 0.33 10.57 11.76
CA LEU A 428 -0.92 11.14 12.26
C LEU A 428 -1.32 10.57 13.64
N THR A 429 -0.66 9.50 14.07
CA THR A 429 -0.79 8.94 15.41
C THR A 429 0.57 8.93 16.09
N PRO A 430 0.68 9.24 17.39
CA PRO A 430 1.97 9.25 18.10
C PRO A 430 2.54 7.84 18.31
N PHE A 431 1.80 6.79 17.95
CA PHE A 431 2.13 5.39 18.22
C PHE A 431 2.87 4.69 17.07
N HIS A 432 2.99 5.36 15.90
CA HIS A 432 3.61 4.78 14.71
C HIS A 432 4.56 5.79 14.07
N PRO A 433 5.87 5.48 13.97
CA PRO A 433 6.83 6.38 13.34
C PRO A 433 6.60 6.46 11.83
N LEU A 434 7.12 7.51 11.18
CA LEU A 434 6.87 7.82 9.76
C LEU A 434 7.51 6.84 8.78
N ASP A 435 8.47 6.05 9.23
CA ASP A 435 9.29 5.17 8.41
C ASP A 435 8.75 3.73 8.38
N THR A 436 7.60 3.47 9.01
CA THR A 436 7.10 2.10 9.11
C THR A 436 6.16 1.71 7.98
N MET A 437 6.31 0.46 7.56
CA MET A 437 5.55 -0.16 6.47
C MET A 437 4.98 -1.50 6.92
N ARG A 438 3.80 -1.83 6.40
CA ARG A 438 3.27 -3.18 6.30
C ARG A 438 3.32 -3.59 4.83
N LYS A 439 3.84 -4.78 4.53
CA LYS A 439 3.71 -5.45 3.22
C LYS A 439 2.95 -6.76 3.46
N ASP A 440 1.80 -6.91 2.80
CA ASP A 440 1.04 -8.15 2.82
C ASP A 440 1.77 -9.24 2.03
N CYS A 441 1.39 -10.49 2.27
CA CYS A 441 1.70 -11.57 1.37
C CYS A 441 0.83 -11.42 0.11
N GLY A 442 1.48 -11.31 -1.05
CA GLY A 442 0.79 -11.20 -2.33
C GLY A 442 -0.11 -12.41 -2.58
N ASN A 443 -1.20 -12.20 -3.29
CA ASN A 443 -2.07 -13.27 -3.77
C ASN A 443 -2.15 -13.24 -5.28
N VAL A 444 -2.14 -14.42 -5.90
CA VAL A 444 -2.37 -14.60 -7.33
C VAL A 444 -3.69 -15.31 -7.51
N ILE A 445 -4.62 -14.63 -8.19
CA ILE A 445 -5.89 -15.21 -8.60
C ILE A 445 -5.72 -15.71 -10.03
N VAL A 446 -5.83 -17.01 -10.22
CA VAL A 446 -5.76 -17.67 -11.52
C VAL A 446 -7.17 -17.93 -12.03
N ARG A 447 -7.42 -17.53 -13.26
CA ARG A 447 -8.66 -17.79 -13.98
C ARG A 447 -8.35 -18.49 -15.29
N PHE A 448 -9.05 -19.58 -15.51
CA PHE A 448 -9.01 -20.28 -16.77
C PHE A 448 -9.96 -19.61 -17.77
N VAL A 449 -9.47 -19.35 -18.98
CA VAL A 449 -10.25 -18.83 -20.10
C VAL A 449 -10.20 -19.85 -21.23
N ARG A 450 -11.36 -20.43 -21.57
CA ARG A 450 -11.47 -21.33 -22.72
C ARG A 450 -11.11 -20.56 -24.00
N PRO A 451 -10.29 -21.13 -24.90
CA PRO A 451 -10.03 -20.50 -26.19
C PRO A 451 -11.36 -20.25 -26.92
N CYS A 452 -11.57 -19.04 -27.43
CA CYS A 452 -12.62 -18.82 -28.42
C CYS A 452 -12.24 -19.63 -29.67
N LYS A 453 -12.97 -20.72 -29.94
CA LYS A 453 -12.84 -21.48 -31.19
C LYS A 453 -13.19 -20.65 -32.41
#